data_AF-A0A7W0FDX9-F1
#
_entry.id   AF-A0A7W0FDX9-F1
#
_cell.length_a   1.000
_cell.length_b   1.000
_cell.length_c   1.000
_cell.angle_alpha   90.00
_cell.angle_beta   90.00
_cell.angle_gamma   90.00
#
_symmetry.space_group_name_H-M   'P 1'
#
loop_
_entity.id
_entity.type
_entity.pdbx_description
1 polymer ?
#
loop_
_entity_poly.entity_id
_entity_poly.type
_entity_poly.pdbx_seq_one_letter_code
_entity_poly.pdbx_strand_id
1 'polypeptide(L)'
;VLYVSGEESPEQIKLRAERLSVDSGKILLLAETSLENIIDTASKLKPGAIVIDSIQTMYTEEILSAPGSVSQVRECAARLMFFAKKSAIPVFLVGHVTKEGAIAGPRVLEHIVDTVLYFEGDRGHSYRILRTVKNRFGSTNEIGVFEMTDSGLAEIENPSELFLSERPLNVSGSTVVASMEGTRPLMVEIQALASPTTFGMPRRTSIGVDFNRVNLLTAVLEKKAGLHLGGMDIFINVVGGLKIIEPAIDLGIIMTIASSLRDIPIDPEIFMFGEVGLSGEIRAVAYAEQRIKEAAKIGFKKALMSRTNSERLKESFGLEIIGAGNVEEALESIGI
;
A
#
# COMPACT_ATOMS: atom_id res chain seq x y z
N VAL A 1 -5.39 20.92 -20.85
CA VAL A 1 -4.34 20.78 -19.82
C VAL A 1 -3.12 21.53 -20.27
N LEU A 2 -2.46 22.28 -19.39
CA LEU A 2 -1.12 22.83 -19.63
C LEU A 2 -0.11 21.91 -18.94
N TYR A 3 0.66 21.16 -19.73
CA TYR A 3 1.74 20.32 -19.24
C TYR A 3 3.04 21.14 -19.32
N VAL A 4 3.66 21.37 -18.18
CA VAL A 4 4.91 22.12 -18.07
C VAL A 4 6.04 21.13 -17.81
N SER A 5 7.05 21.17 -18.68
CA SER A 5 8.22 20.31 -18.60
C SER A 5 9.48 21.12 -18.37
N GLY A 6 10.20 20.80 -17.30
CA GLY A 6 11.58 21.25 -17.09
C GLY A 6 12.60 20.13 -17.24
N GLU A 7 12.15 18.86 -17.31
CA GLU A 7 13.03 17.69 -17.29
C GLU A 7 13.20 17.05 -18.67
N GLU A 8 12.10 16.85 -19.40
CA GLU A 8 12.11 16.22 -20.73
C GLU A 8 11.89 17.26 -21.85
N SER A 9 12.52 17.03 -23.01
CA SER A 9 12.29 17.88 -24.19
C SER A 9 10.90 17.64 -24.80
N PRO A 10 10.34 18.62 -25.54
CA PRO A 10 9.06 18.45 -26.24
C PRO A 10 9.01 17.22 -27.16
N GLU A 11 10.12 16.92 -27.84
CA GLU A 11 10.24 15.77 -28.74
C GLU A 11 10.18 14.44 -27.97
N GLN A 12 10.85 14.36 -26.81
CA GLN A 12 10.81 13.17 -25.96
C GLN A 12 9.40 12.92 -25.43
N ILE A 13 8.72 13.97 -24.96
CA ILE A 13 7.34 13.87 -24.47
C ILE A 13 6.40 13.44 -25.59
N LYS A 14 6.56 13.99 -26.80
CA LYS A 14 5.75 13.60 -27.95
C LYS A 14 5.88 12.11 -28.26
N LEU A 15 7.10 11.57 -28.31
CA LEU A 15 7.34 10.14 -28.56
C LEU A 15 6.66 9.26 -27.49
N ARG A 16 6.71 9.67 -26.22
CA ARG A 16 6.03 8.96 -25.13
C ARG A 16 4.52 9.04 -25.26
N ALA A 17 3.97 10.22 -25.55
CA ALA A 17 2.53 10.43 -25.73
C ALA A 17 1.98 9.59 -26.89
N GLU A 18 2.72 9.49 -28.01
CA GLU A 18 2.36 8.64 -29.15
C GLU A 18 2.35 7.16 -28.76
N ARG A 19 3.37 6.67 -28.06
CA ARG A 19 3.40 5.28 -27.55
C ARG A 19 2.24 4.97 -26.61
N LEU A 20 1.93 5.91 -25.71
CA LEU A 20 0.83 5.79 -24.76
C LEU A 20 -0.55 6.02 -25.40
N SER A 21 -0.61 6.31 -26.71
CA SER A 21 -1.85 6.62 -27.44
C SER A 21 -2.67 7.75 -26.79
N VAL A 22 -2.00 8.77 -26.26
CA VAL A 22 -2.63 9.90 -25.58
C VAL A 22 -3.39 10.77 -26.57
N ASP A 23 -4.65 11.10 -26.26
CA ASP A 23 -5.39 12.15 -26.97
C ASP A 23 -4.80 13.52 -26.63
N SER A 24 -3.86 13.97 -27.46
CA SER A 24 -3.13 15.21 -27.27
C SER A 24 -3.89 16.46 -27.71
N GLY A 25 -5.11 16.33 -28.27
CA GLY A 25 -5.83 17.46 -28.89
C GLY A 25 -6.15 18.62 -27.93
N LYS A 26 -6.11 18.37 -26.62
CA LYS A 26 -6.37 19.36 -25.54
C LYS A 26 -5.20 19.52 -24.58
N ILE A 27 -4.02 19.02 -24.94
CA ILE A 27 -2.80 19.12 -24.13
C ILE A 27 -1.88 20.15 -24.77
N LEU A 28 -1.62 21.24 -24.05
CA LEU A 28 -0.63 22.24 -24.41
C LEU A 28 0.66 21.92 -23.67
N LEU A 29 1.76 21.78 -24.39
CA LEU A 29 3.07 21.52 -23.81
C LEU A 29 3.88 22.82 -23.74
N LEU A 30 4.45 23.10 -22.57
CA LEU A 30 5.30 24.25 -22.31
C LEU A 30 6.62 23.77 -21.73
N ALA A 31 7.72 23.90 -22.48
CA ALA A 31 9.06 23.64 -21.97
C ALA A 31 9.60 24.93 -21.33
N GLU A 32 9.45 25.06 -20.01
CA GLU A 32 9.80 26.27 -19.25
C GLU A 32 10.12 25.89 -17.80
N THR A 33 11.03 26.63 -17.18
CA THR A 33 11.49 26.43 -15.80
C THR A 33 11.32 27.67 -14.92
N SER A 34 11.19 28.87 -15.50
CA SER A 34 10.86 30.10 -14.75
C SER A 34 9.39 30.09 -14.32
N LEU A 35 9.17 30.17 -13.01
CA LEU A 35 7.83 30.15 -12.45
C LEU A 35 7.00 31.38 -12.86
N GLU A 36 7.62 32.54 -13.00
CA GLU A 36 6.99 33.77 -13.46
C GLU A 36 6.38 33.59 -14.85
N ASN A 37 7.15 33.05 -15.79
CA ASN A 37 6.71 32.79 -17.15
C ASN A 37 5.58 31.76 -17.19
N ILE A 38 5.67 30.71 -16.38
CA ILE A 38 4.65 29.67 -16.27
C ILE A 38 3.32 30.27 -15.77
N ILE A 39 3.36 31.06 -14.69
CA ILE A 39 2.16 31.68 -14.10
C ILE A 39 1.54 32.71 -15.06
N ASP A 40 2.35 33.52 -15.73
CA ASP A 40 1.85 34.49 -16.72
C ASP A 40 1.18 33.78 -17.91
N THR A 41 1.82 32.74 -18.43
CA THR A 41 1.28 31.90 -19.51
C THR A 41 -0.03 31.23 -19.09
N ALA A 42 -0.06 30.62 -17.90
CA ALA A 42 -1.26 29.99 -17.36
C ALA A 42 -2.40 30.99 -17.13
N SER A 43 -2.10 32.22 -16.70
CA SER A 43 -3.08 33.29 -16.48
C SER A 43 -3.75 33.72 -17.78
N LYS A 44 -3.01 33.73 -18.89
CA LYS A 44 -3.50 34.06 -20.23
C LYS A 44 -4.32 32.91 -20.84
N LEU A 45 -3.78 31.69 -20.75
CA LEU A 45 -4.40 30.50 -21.35
C LEU A 45 -5.63 29.99 -20.58
N LYS A 46 -5.66 30.19 -19.26
CA LYS A 46 -6.70 29.68 -18.34
C LYS A 46 -7.02 28.18 -18.58
N PRO A 47 -6.01 27.30 -18.49
CA PRO A 47 -6.22 25.87 -18.75
C PRO A 47 -7.13 25.25 -17.69
N GLY A 48 -7.81 24.15 -18.04
CA GLY A 48 -8.62 23.39 -17.07
C GLY A 48 -7.79 22.68 -15.99
N ALA A 49 -6.49 22.49 -16.19
CA ALA A 49 -5.54 21.93 -15.23
C ALA A 49 -4.10 22.25 -15.66
N ILE A 50 -3.18 22.29 -14.69
CA ILE A 50 -1.74 22.44 -14.90
C ILE A 50 -1.01 21.23 -14.32
N VAL A 51 -0.04 20.71 -15.05
CA VAL A 51 0.87 19.67 -14.58
C VAL A 51 2.29 20.23 -14.60
N ILE A 52 2.99 20.18 -13.47
CA ILE A 52 4.42 20.47 -13.36
C ILE A 52 5.13 19.12 -13.22
N ASP A 53 5.87 18.73 -14.26
CA ASP A 53 6.52 17.41 -14.37
C ASP A 53 7.62 17.15 -13.33
N SER A 54 8.24 18.20 -12.80
CA SER A 54 9.33 18.11 -11.85
C SER A 54 9.50 19.44 -11.13
N ILE A 55 8.95 19.56 -9.92
CA ILE A 55 9.05 20.81 -9.13
C ILE A 55 10.49 21.18 -8.80
N GLN A 56 11.40 20.20 -8.78
CA GLN A 56 12.83 20.41 -8.57
C GLN A 56 13.50 21.19 -9.72
N THR A 57 12.93 21.18 -10.92
CA THR A 57 13.49 21.91 -12.07
C THR A 57 13.02 23.36 -12.15
N MET A 58 12.02 23.73 -11.36
CA MET A 58 11.44 25.07 -11.35
C MET A 58 12.27 26.03 -10.51
N TYR A 59 12.29 27.31 -10.90
CA TYR A 59 12.90 28.37 -10.11
C TYR A 59 12.08 29.66 -10.12
N THR A 60 12.27 30.46 -9.07
CA THR A 60 11.79 31.84 -8.94
C THR A 60 12.99 32.78 -8.79
N GLU A 61 12.94 33.93 -9.46
CA GLU A 61 13.98 34.97 -9.35
C GLU A 61 13.94 35.69 -7.99
N GLU A 62 12.82 35.59 -7.25
CA GLU A 62 12.66 36.22 -5.93
C GLU A 62 13.58 35.62 -4.86
N ILE A 63 14.10 34.40 -5.07
CA ILE A 63 15.03 33.75 -4.16
C ILE A 63 16.39 33.53 -4.82
N LEU A 64 17.43 34.11 -4.21
CA LEU A 64 18.83 33.89 -4.58
C LEU A 64 19.33 32.53 -4.07
N SER A 65 18.81 31.44 -4.63
CA SER A 65 19.30 30.08 -4.39
C SER A 65 19.19 29.24 -5.66
N ALA A 66 20.04 28.23 -5.79
CA ALA A 66 20.08 27.37 -6.97
C ALA A 66 18.74 26.63 -7.18
N PRO A 67 18.29 26.47 -8.43
CA PRO A 67 17.16 25.60 -8.78
C PRO A 67 17.33 24.20 -8.15
N GLY A 68 16.23 23.60 -7.71
CA GLY A 68 16.22 22.30 -7.02
C GLY A 68 16.65 22.33 -5.55
N SER A 69 17.11 23.47 -5.02
CA SER A 69 17.31 23.64 -3.58
C SER A 69 15.97 23.57 -2.83
N VAL A 70 16.01 23.14 -1.55
CA VAL A 70 14.82 23.05 -0.69
C VAL A 70 14.06 24.37 -0.65
N SER A 71 14.78 25.50 -0.61
CA SER A 71 14.20 26.85 -0.57
C SER A 71 13.49 27.20 -1.88
N GLN A 72 14.11 26.98 -3.04
CA GLN A 72 13.46 27.18 -4.35
C GLN A 72 12.19 26.34 -4.48
N VAL A 73 12.28 25.04 -4.18
CA VAL A 73 11.16 24.10 -4.30
C VAL A 73 9.99 24.49 -3.41
N ARG A 74 10.27 24.87 -2.16
CA ARG A 74 9.24 25.29 -1.20
C ARG A 74 8.52 26.56 -1.66
N GLU A 75 9.27 27.56 -2.11
CA GLU A 75 8.67 28.83 -2.56
C GLU A 75 7.87 28.65 -3.84
N CYS A 76 8.42 27.91 -4.82
CA CYS A 76 7.71 27.63 -6.06
C CYS A 76 6.38 26.91 -5.80
N ALA A 77 6.38 25.89 -4.94
CA ALA A 77 5.16 25.18 -4.56
C ALA A 77 4.15 26.08 -3.83
N ALA A 78 4.62 26.98 -2.96
CA ALA A 78 3.74 27.93 -2.26
C ALA A 78 3.07 28.89 -3.24
N ARG A 79 3.83 29.49 -4.17
CA ARG A 79 3.29 30.40 -5.20
C ARG A 79 2.32 29.69 -6.15
N LEU A 80 2.62 28.45 -6.55
CA LEU A 80 1.70 27.62 -7.34
C LEU A 80 0.41 27.30 -6.58
N MET A 81 0.49 27.00 -5.28
CA MET A 81 -0.70 26.81 -4.44
C MET A 81 -1.54 28.09 -4.36
N PHE A 82 -0.91 29.26 -4.15
CA PHE A 82 -1.63 30.54 -4.13
C PHE A 82 -2.29 30.84 -5.49
N PHE A 83 -1.59 30.59 -6.59
CA PHE A 83 -2.12 30.71 -7.93
C PHE A 83 -3.34 29.78 -8.14
N ALA A 84 -3.21 28.50 -7.78
CA ALA A 84 -4.29 27.51 -7.89
C ALA A 84 -5.56 27.95 -7.14
N LYS A 85 -5.40 28.43 -5.90
CA LYS A 85 -6.53 28.93 -5.08
C LYS A 85 -7.18 30.16 -5.68
N LYS A 86 -6.40 31.10 -6.20
CA LYS A 86 -6.92 32.35 -6.78
C LYS A 86 -7.61 32.13 -8.14
N SER A 87 -7.07 31.22 -8.95
CA SER A 87 -7.56 30.94 -10.30
C SER A 87 -8.62 29.85 -10.35
N ALA A 88 -8.78 29.07 -9.27
CA ALA A 88 -9.56 27.84 -9.23
C ALA A 88 -9.12 26.78 -10.27
N ILE A 89 -7.84 26.81 -10.68
CA ILE A 89 -7.25 25.84 -11.60
C ILE A 89 -6.52 24.76 -10.77
N PRO A 90 -6.83 23.46 -10.93
CA PRO A 90 -6.09 22.40 -10.27
C PRO A 90 -4.66 22.31 -10.81
N VAL A 91 -3.69 22.15 -9.90
CA VAL A 91 -2.26 22.06 -10.21
C VAL A 91 -1.71 20.75 -9.65
N PHE A 92 -1.13 19.93 -10.52
CA PHE A 92 -0.42 18.70 -10.18
C PHE A 92 1.08 19.00 -10.10
N LEU A 93 1.71 18.60 -9.00
CA LEU A 93 3.15 18.75 -8.78
C LEU A 93 3.78 17.37 -8.69
N VAL A 94 4.76 17.09 -9.53
CA VAL A 94 5.56 15.88 -9.44
C VAL A 94 6.86 16.21 -8.71
N GLY A 95 7.18 15.39 -7.71
CA GLY A 95 8.39 15.53 -6.90
C GLY A 95 9.11 14.19 -6.75
N HIS A 96 10.33 14.11 -7.27
CA HIS A 96 11.16 12.91 -7.18
C HIS A 96 11.72 12.68 -5.76
N VAL A 97 11.77 11.42 -5.34
CA VAL A 97 12.45 11.00 -4.10
C VAL A 97 13.92 10.69 -4.42
N THR A 98 14.85 11.43 -3.82
CA THR A 98 16.29 11.23 -4.01
C THR A 98 16.84 10.13 -3.09
N LYS A 99 17.92 9.45 -3.51
CA LYS A 99 18.49 8.24 -2.89
C LYS A 99 18.87 8.36 -1.41
N GLU A 100 19.00 9.57 -0.88
CA GLU A 100 19.39 9.82 0.52
C GLU A 100 18.23 10.26 1.43
N GLY A 101 17.01 10.42 0.91
CA GLY A 101 15.87 10.95 1.68
C GLY A 101 16.08 12.38 2.25
N ALA A 102 17.24 12.99 2.01
CA ALA A 102 17.72 14.18 2.70
C ALA A 102 17.74 15.46 1.84
N ILE A 103 17.49 15.38 0.54
CA ILE A 103 17.61 16.55 -0.34
C ILE A 103 16.24 16.84 -0.96
N ALA A 104 15.56 17.85 -0.40
CA ALA A 104 14.36 18.46 -0.97
C ALA A 104 13.25 17.47 -1.39
N GLY A 105 13.06 16.39 -0.62
CA GLY A 105 12.05 15.39 -0.95
C GLY A 105 10.61 15.92 -0.83
N PRO A 106 9.62 15.19 -1.39
CA PRO A 106 8.19 15.54 -1.33
C PRO A 106 7.67 15.81 0.10
N ARG A 107 8.31 15.23 1.13
CA ARG A 107 8.04 15.50 2.55
C ARG A 107 8.08 16.98 2.92
N VAL A 108 8.94 17.77 2.27
CA VAL A 108 9.01 19.22 2.52
C VAL A 108 7.75 19.95 2.04
N LEU A 109 7.09 19.41 1.01
CA LEU A 109 5.91 19.97 0.39
C LEU A 109 4.61 19.44 1.00
N GLU A 110 4.64 18.32 1.72
CA GLU A 110 3.47 17.64 2.30
C GLU A 110 2.55 18.59 3.09
N HIS A 111 3.12 19.52 3.85
CA HIS A 111 2.34 20.47 4.63
C HIS A 111 1.72 21.60 3.80
N ILE A 112 2.30 21.92 2.64
CA ILE A 112 1.93 23.04 1.78
C ILE A 112 0.77 22.66 0.87
N VAL A 113 0.83 21.47 0.28
CA VAL A 113 -0.15 21.01 -0.71
C VAL A 113 -1.45 20.51 -0.07
N ASP A 114 -2.54 20.50 -0.84
CA ASP A 114 -3.84 20.03 -0.35
C ASP A 114 -3.95 18.49 -0.36
N THR A 115 -3.30 17.82 -1.31
CA THR A 115 -3.27 16.35 -1.47
C THR A 115 -1.85 15.88 -1.74
N VAL A 116 -1.46 14.76 -1.13
CA VAL A 116 -0.16 14.10 -1.29
C VAL A 116 -0.40 12.65 -1.67
N LEU A 117 0.17 12.25 -2.82
CA LEU A 117 0.17 10.89 -3.31
C LEU A 117 1.62 10.42 -3.43
N TYR A 118 1.90 9.19 -2.98
CA TYR A 118 3.15 8.50 -3.20
C TYR A 118 2.94 7.43 -4.26
N PHE A 119 3.83 7.38 -5.26
CA PHE A 119 3.81 6.32 -6.26
C PHE A 119 5.03 5.41 -6.03
N GLU A 120 4.76 4.23 -5.48
CA GLU A 120 5.75 3.32 -4.92
C GLU A 120 5.79 2.02 -5.74
N GLY A 121 6.95 1.38 -5.79
CA GLY A 121 7.11 0.08 -6.40
C GLY A 121 8.49 -0.50 -6.09
N ASP A 122 8.53 -1.76 -5.69
CA ASP A 122 9.80 -2.46 -5.50
C ASP A 122 10.39 -2.89 -6.84
N ARG A 123 11.72 -2.98 -6.91
CA ARG A 123 12.46 -3.37 -8.13
C ARG A 123 12.13 -4.80 -8.57
N GLY A 124 11.65 -5.65 -7.65
CA GLY A 124 11.29 -7.04 -7.91
C GLY A 124 9.87 -7.27 -8.41
N HIS A 125 9.00 -6.26 -8.40
CA HIS A 125 7.59 -6.40 -8.79
C HIS A 125 7.25 -5.48 -9.97
N SER A 126 6.46 -5.97 -10.92
CA SER A 126 5.95 -5.19 -12.07
C SER A 126 4.91 -4.15 -11.65
N TYR A 127 4.31 -4.33 -10.46
CA TYR A 127 3.27 -3.47 -9.94
C TYR A 127 3.80 -2.18 -9.33
N ARG A 128 2.95 -1.15 -9.37
CA ARG A 128 3.15 0.19 -8.83
C ARG A 128 1.91 0.58 -8.03
N ILE A 129 2.12 1.08 -6.82
CA ILE A 129 1.06 1.42 -5.88
C ILE A 129 1.04 2.93 -5.73
N LEU A 130 -0.08 3.55 -6.08
CA LEU A 130 -0.37 4.96 -5.82
C LEU A 130 -1.10 5.06 -4.48
N ARG A 131 -0.41 5.51 -3.44
CA ARG A 131 -0.91 5.61 -2.09
C ARG A 131 -1.21 7.05 -1.72
N THR A 132 -2.38 7.29 -1.15
CA THR A 132 -2.69 8.60 -0.58
C THR A 132 -2.04 8.74 0.80
N VAL A 133 -1.45 9.89 1.11
CA VAL A 133 -0.88 10.18 2.45
C VAL A 133 -1.57 11.37 3.10
N LYS A 134 -1.96 12.35 2.29
CA LYS A 134 -2.75 13.50 2.70
C LYS A 134 -3.80 13.76 1.65
N ASN A 135 -5.04 14.00 2.06
CA ASN A 135 -6.12 14.34 1.15
C ASN A 135 -7.10 15.25 1.88
N ARG A 136 -7.15 16.52 1.50
CA ARG A 136 -8.13 17.47 2.06
C ARG A 136 -9.53 17.32 1.49
N PHE A 137 -9.68 16.53 0.43
CA PHE A 137 -10.92 16.37 -0.34
C PHE A 137 -11.45 14.93 -0.30
N GLY A 138 -10.85 14.05 0.50
CA GLY A 138 -11.23 12.64 0.55
C GLY A 138 -10.41 11.84 1.56
N SER A 139 -10.50 10.52 1.44
CA SER A 139 -9.79 9.57 2.31
C SER A 139 -8.28 9.60 2.04
N THR A 140 -7.46 9.50 3.09
CA THR A 140 -5.99 9.30 3.01
C THR A 140 -5.60 7.84 2.80
N ASN A 141 -6.59 7.00 2.65
CA ASN A 141 -6.52 5.60 2.98
C ASN A 141 -6.72 4.77 1.69
N GLU A 142 -7.00 5.43 0.57
CA GLU A 142 -7.15 4.81 -0.76
C GLU A 142 -5.81 4.52 -1.42
N ILE A 143 -5.78 3.41 -2.15
CA ILE A 143 -4.69 3.02 -3.04
C ILE A 143 -5.19 2.80 -4.47
N GLY A 144 -4.37 3.13 -5.46
CA GLY A 144 -4.49 2.66 -6.83
C GLY A 144 -3.36 1.68 -7.13
N VAL A 145 -3.66 0.57 -7.79
CA VAL A 145 -2.65 -0.43 -8.18
C VAL A 145 -2.56 -0.46 -9.70
N PHE A 146 -1.34 -0.38 -10.19
CA PHE A 146 -1.05 -0.30 -11.62
C PHE A 146 0.05 -1.29 -11.98
N GLU A 147 0.03 -1.79 -13.21
CA GLU A 147 1.13 -2.55 -13.79
C GLU A 147 1.81 -1.73 -14.88
N MET A 148 3.14 -1.68 -14.88
CA MET A 148 3.87 -1.07 -15.99
C MET A 148 3.98 -2.05 -17.16
N THR A 149 3.22 -1.79 -18.21
CA THR A 149 3.20 -2.54 -19.46
C THR A 149 3.96 -1.80 -20.57
N ASP A 150 4.13 -2.42 -21.73
CA ASP A 150 4.71 -1.75 -22.91
C ASP A 150 3.89 -0.52 -23.36
N SER A 151 2.57 -0.56 -23.13
CA SER A 151 1.63 0.54 -23.38
C SER A 151 1.55 1.57 -22.25
N GLY A 152 2.35 1.45 -21.18
CA GLY A 152 2.34 2.32 -20.02
C GLY A 152 1.66 1.71 -18.79
N LEU A 153 1.21 2.56 -17.88
CA LEU A 153 0.57 2.13 -16.63
C LEU A 153 -0.86 1.65 -16.92
N ALA A 154 -1.10 0.35 -16.75
CA ALA A 154 -2.42 -0.25 -16.81
C ALA A 154 -3.02 -0.34 -15.38
N GLU A 155 -4.27 0.06 -15.21
CA GLU A 155 -4.97 -0.07 -13.93
C GLU A 155 -5.29 -1.54 -13.63
N ILE A 156 -5.08 -1.96 -12.39
CA ILE A 156 -5.49 -3.26 -11.88
C ILE A 156 -6.76 -3.07 -11.04
N GLU A 157 -7.91 -3.43 -11.60
CA GLU A 157 -9.21 -3.23 -10.95
C GLU A 157 -9.37 -4.08 -9.67
N ASN A 158 -8.89 -5.32 -9.72
CA ASN A 158 -8.91 -6.28 -8.61
C ASN A 158 -7.48 -6.69 -8.18
N PRO A 159 -6.83 -5.91 -7.30
CA PRO A 159 -5.48 -6.23 -6.81
C PRO A 159 -5.44 -7.55 -6.05
N SER A 160 -6.52 -7.93 -5.38
CA SER A 160 -6.58 -9.14 -4.57
C SER A 160 -6.44 -10.42 -5.42
N GLU A 161 -7.07 -10.47 -6.60
CA GLU A 161 -6.89 -11.60 -7.53
C GLU A 161 -5.43 -11.72 -7.98
N LEU A 162 -4.79 -10.58 -8.25
CA LEU A 162 -3.40 -10.52 -8.67
C LEU A 162 -2.46 -11.08 -7.59
N PHE A 163 -2.61 -10.62 -6.34
CA PHE A 163 -1.77 -11.07 -5.22
C PHE A 163 -1.98 -12.54 -4.86
N LEU A 164 -3.09 -13.15 -5.28
CA LEU A 164 -3.43 -14.55 -5.02
C LEU A 164 -3.21 -15.47 -6.22
N SER A 165 -2.89 -14.92 -7.40
CA SER A 165 -2.83 -15.67 -8.66
C SER A 165 -1.79 -16.80 -8.70
N GLU A 166 -0.64 -16.59 -8.03
CA GLU A 166 0.46 -17.56 -7.95
C GLU A 166 0.50 -18.32 -6.62
N ARG A 167 -0.55 -18.22 -5.80
CA ARG A 167 -0.57 -18.82 -4.47
C ARG A 167 -0.46 -20.35 -4.58
N PRO A 168 0.54 -20.97 -3.91
CA PRO A 168 0.60 -22.42 -3.82
C PRO A 168 -0.61 -22.98 -3.06
N LEU A 169 -1.26 -23.99 -3.61
CA LEU A 169 -2.40 -24.65 -2.97
C LEU A 169 -1.93 -25.87 -2.18
N ASN A 170 -2.58 -26.13 -1.03
CA ASN A 170 -2.32 -27.28 -0.17
C ASN A 170 -0.87 -27.37 0.35
N VAL A 171 -0.26 -26.23 0.67
CA VAL A 171 1.06 -26.17 1.33
C VAL A 171 0.93 -25.64 2.75
N SER A 172 1.81 -26.10 3.64
CA SER A 172 1.94 -25.55 4.99
C SER A 172 2.60 -24.18 4.97
N GLY A 173 2.32 -23.35 5.97
CA GLY A 173 2.94 -22.04 6.10
C GLY A 173 2.46 -21.01 5.09
N SER A 174 1.24 -21.14 4.56
CA SER A 174 0.59 -20.11 3.73
C SER A 174 -0.84 -19.87 4.18
N THR A 175 -1.24 -18.61 4.36
CA THR A 175 -2.63 -18.21 4.62
C THR A 175 -2.97 -16.92 3.89
N VAL A 176 -4.28 -16.68 3.72
CA VAL A 176 -4.75 -15.38 3.22
C VAL A 176 -5.38 -14.58 4.35
N VAL A 177 -4.94 -13.34 4.48
CA VAL A 177 -5.53 -12.34 5.36
C VAL A 177 -6.32 -11.31 4.59
N ALA A 178 -7.36 -10.79 5.23
CA ALA A 178 -8.00 -9.56 4.75
C ALA A 178 -7.43 -8.38 5.54
N SER A 179 -6.66 -7.52 4.88
CA SER A 179 -6.20 -6.23 5.44
C SER A 179 -7.03 -5.07 4.89
N MET A 180 -7.11 -3.96 5.61
CA MET A 180 -7.67 -2.71 5.11
C MET A 180 -6.53 -1.77 4.75
N GLU A 181 -6.35 -1.53 3.45
CA GLU A 181 -5.67 -0.34 2.99
C GLU A 181 -6.71 0.75 2.97
N GLY A 182 -6.84 1.34 4.14
CA GLY A 182 -7.78 2.39 4.42
C GLY A 182 -9.24 1.99 4.40
N THR A 183 -9.94 2.30 3.32
CA THR A 183 -11.34 1.91 3.10
C THR A 183 -11.47 0.75 2.12
N ARG A 184 -10.39 0.38 1.43
CA ARG A 184 -10.36 -0.75 0.51
C ARG A 184 -9.84 -2.00 1.23
N PRO A 185 -10.65 -3.07 1.33
CA PRO A 185 -10.14 -4.37 1.74
C PRO A 185 -9.20 -4.94 0.67
N LEU A 186 -8.08 -5.52 1.10
CA LEU A 186 -7.14 -6.25 0.26
C LEU A 186 -6.92 -7.64 0.84
N MET A 187 -7.04 -8.63 -0.04
CA MET A 187 -6.70 -10.02 0.30
C MET A 187 -5.24 -10.24 -0.04
N VAL A 188 -4.46 -10.65 0.96
CA VAL A 188 -3.00 -10.80 0.81
C VAL A 188 -2.57 -12.12 1.41
N GLU A 189 -1.66 -12.81 0.72
CA GLU A 189 -1.04 -14.03 1.24
C GLU A 189 0.08 -13.67 2.24
N ILE A 190 0.04 -14.30 3.41
CA ILE A 190 1.15 -14.36 4.36
C ILE A 190 1.77 -15.75 4.28
N GLN A 191 3.09 -15.76 4.17
CA GLN A 191 3.91 -16.97 4.19
C GLN A 191 4.76 -17.01 5.46
N ALA A 192 4.89 -18.20 6.04
CA ALA A 192 5.77 -18.48 7.15
C ALA A 192 6.62 -19.72 6.87
N LEU A 193 7.87 -19.66 7.31
CA LEU A 193 8.76 -20.81 7.37
C LEU A 193 9.32 -20.90 8.79
N ALA A 194 8.86 -21.91 9.53
CA ALA A 194 9.38 -22.29 10.83
C ALA A 194 10.29 -23.52 10.67
N SER A 195 11.58 -23.38 10.94
CA SER A 195 12.56 -24.47 10.83
C SER A 195 13.40 -24.58 12.09
N PRO A 196 13.83 -25.78 12.51
CA PRO A 196 14.70 -25.92 13.69
C PRO A 196 15.99 -25.11 13.52
N THR A 197 16.34 -24.33 14.55
CA THR A 197 17.59 -23.58 14.57
C THR A 197 18.76 -24.56 14.68
N THR A 198 19.68 -24.51 13.70
CA THR A 198 20.81 -25.45 13.66
C THR A 198 21.98 -25.00 14.56
N PHE A 199 22.23 -23.68 14.68
CA PHE A 199 23.31 -23.16 15.51
C PHE A 199 23.05 -21.74 15.99
N GLY A 200 23.28 -21.51 17.29
CA GLY A 200 23.20 -20.19 17.89
C GLY A 200 21.78 -19.76 18.25
N MET A 201 21.55 -18.45 18.23
CA MET A 201 20.24 -17.87 18.57
C MET A 201 19.26 -18.03 17.40
N PRO A 202 18.01 -18.41 17.66
CA PRO A 202 16.99 -18.51 16.63
C PRO A 202 16.82 -17.21 15.85
N ARG A 203 16.79 -17.35 14.53
CA ARG A 203 16.64 -16.22 13.61
C ARG A 203 15.15 -15.92 13.43
N ARG A 204 14.80 -14.64 13.53
CA ARG A 204 13.48 -14.16 13.18
C ARG A 204 13.63 -13.11 12.09
N THR A 205 12.84 -13.21 11.03
CA THR A 205 12.90 -12.27 9.92
C THR A 205 11.49 -12.03 9.43
N SER A 206 11.15 -10.76 9.17
CA SER A 206 9.84 -10.35 8.69
C SER A 206 9.99 -9.41 7.52
N ILE A 207 9.35 -9.74 6.41
CA ILE A 207 9.26 -8.91 5.20
C ILE A 207 7.78 -8.54 5.03
N GLY A 208 7.50 -7.24 4.91
CA GLY A 208 6.13 -6.73 4.73
C GLY A 208 5.29 -6.58 6.01
N VAL A 209 5.77 -7.04 7.17
CA VAL A 209 5.13 -6.81 8.49
C VAL A 209 6.12 -6.30 9.53
N ASP A 210 5.61 -5.76 10.63
CA ASP A 210 6.43 -5.29 11.76
C ASP A 210 7.10 -6.46 12.49
N PHE A 211 8.42 -6.35 12.67
CA PHE A 211 9.25 -7.35 13.32
C PHE A 211 8.88 -7.58 14.79
N ASN A 212 8.60 -6.51 15.54
CA ASN A 212 8.27 -6.62 16.95
C ASN A 212 6.91 -7.30 17.15
N ARG A 213 5.95 -7.03 16.27
CA ARG A 213 4.65 -7.70 16.24
C ARG A 213 4.79 -9.20 16.01
N VAL A 214 5.62 -9.64 15.05
CA VAL A 214 5.91 -11.08 14.86
C VAL A 214 6.51 -11.71 16.11
N ASN A 215 7.44 -11.03 16.80
CA ASN A 215 8.02 -11.51 18.06
C ASN A 215 6.98 -11.68 19.17
N LEU A 216 6.08 -10.70 19.33
CA LEU A 216 5.00 -10.76 20.32
C LEU A 216 4.04 -11.92 20.02
N LEU A 217 3.61 -12.06 18.76
CA LEU A 217 2.71 -13.13 18.33
C LEU A 217 3.33 -14.52 18.49
N THR A 218 4.63 -14.65 18.23
CA THR A 218 5.41 -15.87 18.50
C THR A 218 5.37 -16.21 19.99
N ALA A 219 5.57 -15.22 20.88
CA ALA A 219 5.51 -15.44 22.32
C ALA A 219 4.09 -15.81 22.80
N VAL A 220 3.04 -15.28 22.18
CA VAL A 220 1.65 -15.66 22.46
C VAL A 220 1.42 -17.12 22.06
N LEU A 221 1.82 -17.54 20.86
CA LEU A 221 1.72 -18.94 20.42
C LEU A 221 2.44 -19.90 21.38
N GLU A 222 3.64 -19.54 21.83
CA GLU A 222 4.40 -20.37 22.75
C GLU A 222 3.77 -20.45 24.14
N LYS A 223 3.32 -19.31 24.69
CA LYS A 223 2.78 -19.26 26.05
C LYS A 223 1.33 -19.75 26.16
N LYS A 224 0.52 -19.53 25.13
CA LYS A 224 -0.93 -19.75 25.14
C LYS A 224 -1.36 -20.98 24.37
N ALA A 225 -0.74 -21.27 23.22
CA ALA A 225 -1.06 -22.45 22.42
C ALA A 225 -0.10 -23.63 22.65
N GLY A 226 0.89 -23.47 23.55
CA GLY A 226 1.85 -24.52 23.89
C GLY A 226 2.80 -24.90 22.75
N LEU A 227 2.96 -24.06 21.73
CA LEU A 227 3.85 -24.34 20.59
C LEU A 227 5.31 -24.07 20.96
N HIS A 228 6.20 -25.05 20.78
CA HIS A 228 7.62 -24.91 21.10
C HIS A 228 8.40 -24.14 20.01
N LEU A 229 8.23 -22.82 19.96
CA LEU A 229 8.86 -21.93 18.97
C LEU A 229 10.21 -21.35 19.41
N GLY A 230 10.59 -21.51 20.69
CA GLY A 230 11.83 -20.97 21.23
C GLY A 230 13.12 -21.49 20.58
N GLY A 231 13.08 -22.63 19.90
CA GLY A 231 14.22 -23.23 19.17
C GLY A 231 14.08 -23.22 17.65
N MET A 232 13.18 -22.38 17.12
CA MET A 232 12.84 -22.34 15.70
C MET A 232 13.27 -21.01 15.07
N ASP A 233 13.92 -21.11 13.92
CA ASP A 233 14.06 -19.99 13.00
C ASP A 233 12.70 -19.72 12.35
N ILE A 234 12.23 -18.47 12.36
CA ILE A 234 10.93 -18.07 11.83
C ILE A 234 11.13 -16.97 10.79
N PHE A 235 10.73 -17.24 9.56
CA PHE A 235 10.70 -16.28 8.48
C PHE A 235 9.26 -15.99 8.11
N ILE A 236 8.89 -14.71 8.03
CA ILE A 236 7.58 -14.25 7.59
C ILE A 236 7.72 -13.37 6.37
N ASN A 237 6.88 -13.59 5.37
CA ASN A 237 6.83 -12.80 4.15
C ASN A 237 5.39 -12.48 3.78
N VAL A 238 5.14 -11.21 3.46
CA VAL A 238 3.90 -10.78 2.79
C VAL A 238 4.13 -10.85 1.30
N VAL A 239 3.34 -11.67 0.60
CA VAL A 239 3.48 -11.85 -0.85
C VAL A 239 3.07 -10.57 -1.58
N GLY A 240 3.71 -10.31 -2.72
CA GLY A 240 3.47 -9.12 -3.53
C GLY A 240 4.24 -7.87 -3.09
N GLY A 241 5.16 -8.00 -2.12
CA GLY A 241 6.01 -6.90 -1.67
C GLY A 241 5.26 -5.81 -0.91
N LEU A 242 4.04 -6.10 -0.45
CA LEU A 242 3.21 -5.19 0.29
C LEU A 242 3.73 -5.03 1.72
N LYS A 243 3.64 -3.80 2.24
CA LYS A 243 3.87 -3.51 3.64
C LYS A 243 2.54 -3.27 4.34
N ILE A 244 2.16 -4.20 5.20
CA ILE A 244 0.89 -4.14 5.93
C ILE A 244 1.16 -3.69 7.36
N ILE A 245 0.45 -2.64 7.78
CA ILE A 245 0.53 -2.08 9.14
C ILE A 245 -0.88 -2.05 9.73
N GLU A 246 -1.36 -3.22 10.16
CA GLU A 246 -2.70 -3.34 10.70
C GLU A 246 -2.79 -4.47 11.74
N PRO A 247 -3.49 -4.30 12.88
CA PRO A 247 -3.66 -5.40 13.84
C PRO A 247 -4.48 -6.58 13.33
N ALA A 248 -5.32 -6.39 12.32
CA ALA A 248 -6.21 -7.42 11.80
C ALA A 248 -5.49 -8.61 11.16
N ILE A 249 -4.21 -8.49 10.80
CA ILE A 249 -3.44 -9.60 10.24
C ILE A 249 -2.84 -10.51 11.30
N ASP A 250 -2.93 -10.17 12.59
CA ASP A 250 -2.31 -10.94 13.67
C ASP A 250 -2.75 -12.40 13.65
N LEU A 251 -4.06 -12.61 13.49
CA LEU A 251 -4.65 -13.95 13.36
C LEU A 251 -3.99 -14.72 12.20
N GLY A 252 -3.88 -14.10 11.02
CA GLY A 252 -3.18 -14.70 9.89
C GLY A 252 -1.74 -15.08 10.18
N ILE A 253 -0.97 -14.17 10.80
CA ILE A 253 0.44 -14.44 11.15
C ILE A 253 0.54 -15.65 12.06
N ILE A 254 -0.27 -15.73 13.12
CA ILE A 254 -0.19 -16.86 14.06
C ILE A 254 -0.62 -18.18 13.42
N MET A 255 -1.66 -18.18 12.58
CA MET A 255 -2.11 -19.39 11.89
C MET A 255 -1.06 -19.86 10.88
N THR A 256 -0.43 -18.93 10.16
CA THR A 256 0.62 -19.25 9.19
C THR A 256 1.84 -19.85 9.87
N ILE A 257 2.28 -19.28 11.00
CA ILE A 257 3.40 -19.83 11.79
C ILE A 257 3.06 -21.22 12.31
N ALA A 258 1.87 -21.41 12.87
CA ALA A 258 1.45 -22.69 13.41
C ALA A 258 1.32 -23.76 12.31
N SER A 259 0.79 -23.39 11.15
CA SER A 259 0.72 -24.25 9.96
C SER A 259 2.10 -24.70 9.51
N SER A 260 3.07 -23.77 9.42
CA SER A 260 4.44 -24.10 9.06
C SER A 260 5.12 -25.01 10.10
N LEU A 261 4.93 -24.72 11.40
CA LEU A 261 5.53 -25.52 12.48
C LEU A 261 4.99 -26.96 12.49
N ARG A 262 3.68 -27.14 12.31
CA ARG A 262 3.04 -28.46 12.34
C ARG A 262 3.09 -29.19 10.99
N ASP A 263 3.53 -28.51 9.94
CA ASP A 263 3.48 -28.98 8.55
C ASP A 263 2.06 -29.41 8.11
N ILE A 264 1.06 -28.62 8.54
CA ILE A 264 -0.37 -28.87 8.22
C ILE A 264 -0.86 -27.72 7.32
N PRO A 265 -1.23 -27.99 6.05
CA PRO A 265 -1.81 -26.99 5.17
C PRO A 265 -3.13 -26.44 5.69
N ILE A 266 -3.34 -25.14 5.51
CA ILE A 266 -4.61 -24.47 5.80
C ILE A 266 -5.50 -24.52 4.56
N ASP A 267 -6.81 -24.67 4.74
CA ASP A 267 -7.78 -24.70 3.66
C ASP A 267 -7.61 -23.48 2.72
N PRO A 268 -7.31 -23.67 1.43
CA PRO A 268 -7.11 -22.55 0.51
C PRO A 268 -8.34 -21.64 0.35
N GLU A 269 -9.54 -22.11 0.70
CA GLU A 269 -10.79 -21.36 0.61
C GLU A 269 -11.12 -20.59 1.90
N ILE A 270 -10.26 -20.64 2.91
CA ILE A 270 -10.35 -19.83 4.12
C ILE A 270 -9.50 -18.57 4.02
N PHE A 271 -10.09 -17.46 4.47
CA PHE A 271 -9.32 -16.26 4.80
C PHE A 271 -9.55 -15.90 6.25
N MET A 272 -8.67 -15.08 6.81
CA MET A 272 -8.75 -14.74 8.23
C MET A 272 -8.39 -13.31 8.55
N PHE A 273 -8.99 -12.81 9.63
CA PHE A 273 -8.65 -11.49 10.18
C PHE A 273 -9.08 -11.39 11.65
N GLY A 274 -8.22 -10.78 12.46
CA GLY A 274 -8.44 -10.56 13.88
C GLY A 274 -7.18 -10.06 14.56
N GLU A 275 -7.34 -9.23 15.57
CA GLU A 275 -6.23 -8.78 16.43
C GLU A 275 -6.02 -9.80 17.55
N VAL A 276 -4.78 -10.14 17.85
CA VAL A 276 -4.45 -11.11 18.90
C VAL A 276 -3.86 -10.37 20.09
N GLY A 277 -4.54 -10.46 21.23
CA GLY A 277 -4.05 -9.92 22.49
C GLY A 277 -2.98 -10.80 23.13
N LEU A 278 -2.18 -10.22 24.03
CA LEU A 278 -1.12 -10.94 24.74
C LEU A 278 -1.66 -12.04 25.67
N SER A 279 -2.93 -11.97 26.06
CA SER A 279 -3.60 -13.03 26.82
C SER A 279 -4.02 -14.22 25.95
N GLY A 280 -3.90 -14.12 24.63
CA GLY A 280 -4.33 -15.12 23.66
C GLY A 280 -5.78 -14.93 23.19
N GLU A 281 -6.45 -13.84 23.56
CA GLU A 281 -7.79 -13.53 23.08
C GLU A 281 -7.76 -12.95 21.65
N ILE A 282 -8.78 -13.27 20.85
CA ILE A 282 -8.95 -12.72 19.50
C ILE A 282 -9.97 -11.59 19.57
N ARG A 283 -9.53 -10.37 19.25
CA ARG A 283 -10.27 -9.13 19.42
C ARG A 283 -10.96 -8.71 18.12
N ALA A 284 -12.06 -7.97 18.30
CA ALA A 284 -12.80 -7.34 17.21
C ALA A 284 -11.96 -6.32 16.45
N VAL A 285 -12.06 -6.33 15.13
CA VAL A 285 -11.42 -5.33 14.25
C VAL A 285 -12.46 -4.59 13.42
N ALA A 286 -12.11 -3.38 12.98
CA ALA A 286 -12.96 -2.56 12.15
C ALA A 286 -13.18 -3.16 10.75
N TYR A 287 -14.27 -2.72 10.11
CA TYR A 287 -14.60 -3.01 8.71
C TYR A 287 -14.77 -4.51 8.37
N ALA A 288 -15.29 -5.31 9.32
CA ALA A 288 -15.49 -6.75 9.13
C ALA A 288 -16.35 -7.07 7.89
N GLU A 289 -17.50 -6.39 7.73
CA GLU A 289 -18.39 -6.61 6.59
C GLU A 289 -17.71 -6.28 5.25
N GLN A 290 -16.91 -5.22 5.17
CA GLN A 290 -16.18 -4.88 3.94
C GLN A 290 -15.19 -5.99 3.56
N ARG A 291 -14.40 -6.49 4.52
CA ARG A 291 -13.46 -7.61 4.29
C ARG A 291 -14.17 -8.85 3.78
N ILE A 292 -15.30 -9.20 4.39
CA ILE A 292 -16.09 -10.37 4.03
C ILE A 292 -16.68 -10.23 2.62
N LYS A 293 -17.25 -9.06 2.30
CA LYS A 293 -17.80 -8.79 0.95
C LYS A 293 -16.72 -8.89 -0.13
N GLU A 294 -15.51 -8.43 0.13
CA GLU A 294 -14.42 -8.51 -0.82
C GLU A 294 -13.95 -9.96 -1.02
N ALA A 295 -13.73 -10.69 0.08
CA ALA A 295 -13.37 -12.10 0.01
C ALA A 295 -14.42 -12.94 -0.74
N ALA A 296 -15.71 -12.65 -0.53
CA ALA A 296 -16.81 -13.31 -1.25
C ALA A 296 -16.75 -13.06 -2.77
N LYS A 297 -16.41 -11.84 -3.22
CA LYS A 297 -16.26 -11.53 -4.65
C LYS A 297 -15.14 -12.31 -5.30
N ILE A 298 -14.04 -12.52 -4.58
CA ILE A 298 -12.85 -13.26 -5.05
C ILE A 298 -13.09 -14.78 -5.03
N GLY A 299 -14.12 -15.25 -4.31
CA GLY A 299 -14.52 -16.65 -4.29
C GLY A 299 -14.03 -17.46 -3.09
N PHE A 300 -13.62 -16.80 -2.00
CA PHE A 300 -13.43 -17.51 -0.72
C PHE A 300 -14.75 -18.12 -0.27
N LYS A 301 -14.68 -19.16 0.58
CA LYS A 301 -15.87 -19.86 1.12
C LYS A 301 -15.97 -19.78 2.63
N LYS A 302 -14.86 -19.59 3.33
CA LYS A 302 -14.79 -19.60 4.79
C LYS A 302 -14.06 -18.38 5.32
N ALA A 303 -14.51 -17.85 6.46
CA ALA A 303 -13.89 -16.72 7.13
C ALA A 303 -13.61 -17.06 8.60
N LEU A 304 -12.34 -17.07 9.01
CA LEU A 304 -11.95 -17.16 10.41
C LEU A 304 -11.72 -15.76 10.99
N MET A 305 -12.49 -15.40 12.00
CA MET A 305 -12.41 -14.07 12.62
C MET A 305 -12.70 -14.12 14.12
N SER A 306 -12.59 -12.97 14.79
CA SER A 306 -12.98 -12.88 16.20
C SER A 306 -14.46 -13.20 16.39
N ARG A 307 -14.79 -13.90 17.48
CA ARG A 307 -16.18 -14.21 17.85
C ARG A 307 -17.03 -12.94 17.93
N THR A 308 -16.50 -11.89 18.55
CA THR A 308 -17.17 -10.59 18.66
C THR A 308 -17.51 -9.97 17.29
N ASN A 309 -16.65 -10.13 16.27
CA ASN A 309 -16.99 -9.68 14.92
C ASN A 309 -18.09 -10.55 14.30
N SER A 310 -18.01 -11.87 14.45
CA SER A 310 -19.00 -12.80 13.90
C SER A 310 -20.40 -12.58 14.48
N GLU A 311 -20.53 -12.34 15.79
CA GLU A 311 -21.81 -12.09 16.47
C GLU A 311 -22.46 -10.76 16.08
N ARG A 312 -21.66 -9.80 15.57
CA ARG A 312 -22.14 -8.48 15.14
C ARG A 312 -22.65 -8.47 13.70
N LEU A 313 -22.38 -9.51 12.91
CA LEU A 313 -22.84 -9.60 11.53
C LEU A 313 -24.36 -9.74 11.50
N LYS A 314 -25.02 -8.86 10.75
CA LYS A 314 -26.49 -8.84 10.62
C LYS A 314 -27.00 -9.61 9.41
N GLU A 315 -26.12 -9.84 8.43
CA GLU A 315 -26.46 -10.41 7.13
C GLU A 315 -25.63 -11.68 6.90
N SER A 316 -26.17 -12.61 6.11
CA SER A 316 -25.40 -13.73 5.57
C SER A 316 -24.68 -13.26 4.31
N PHE A 317 -23.40 -13.58 4.20
CA PHE A 317 -22.54 -13.18 3.08
C PHE A 317 -22.23 -14.34 2.11
N GLY A 318 -22.96 -15.46 2.20
CA GLY A 318 -22.70 -16.66 1.38
C GLY A 318 -21.39 -17.38 1.74
N LEU A 319 -20.82 -17.06 2.90
CA LEU A 319 -19.58 -17.61 3.45
C LEU A 319 -19.89 -18.33 4.76
N GLU A 320 -19.16 -19.41 5.05
CA GLU A 320 -19.12 -20.00 6.38
C GLU A 320 -18.29 -19.09 7.31
N ILE A 321 -18.89 -18.64 8.42
CA ILE A 321 -18.25 -17.76 9.38
C ILE A 321 -17.82 -18.55 10.61
N ILE A 322 -16.52 -18.56 10.89
CA ILE A 322 -15.90 -19.23 12.04
C ILE A 322 -15.45 -18.15 13.02
N GLY A 323 -16.13 -18.04 14.15
CA GLY A 323 -15.87 -17.03 15.18
C GLY A 323 -15.10 -17.60 16.37
N ALA A 324 -13.79 -17.32 16.46
CA ALA A 324 -12.94 -17.80 17.54
C ALA A 324 -12.77 -16.75 18.66
N GLY A 325 -12.82 -17.19 19.93
CA GLY A 325 -12.61 -16.30 21.08
C GLY A 325 -11.15 -16.17 21.50
N ASN A 326 -10.34 -17.20 21.23
CA ASN A 326 -8.93 -17.26 21.59
C ASN A 326 -8.12 -18.04 20.55
N VAL A 327 -6.79 -17.99 20.68
CA VAL A 327 -5.84 -18.63 19.77
C VAL A 327 -6.00 -20.15 19.71
N GLU A 328 -6.24 -20.82 20.84
CA GLU A 328 -6.40 -22.29 20.87
C GLU A 328 -7.62 -22.72 20.06
N GLU A 329 -8.75 -22.05 20.27
CA GLU A 329 -9.98 -22.29 19.52
C GLU A 329 -9.81 -22.04 18.01
N ALA A 330 -9.07 -20.98 17.64
CA ALA A 330 -8.77 -20.70 16.25
C ALA A 330 -7.95 -21.82 15.59
N LEU A 331 -6.94 -22.36 16.28
CA LEU A 331 -6.11 -23.49 15.83
C LEU A 331 -6.94 -24.76 15.64
N GLU A 332 -7.74 -25.10 16.65
CA GLU A 332 -8.66 -26.26 16.58
C GLU A 332 -9.66 -26.14 15.44
N SER A 333 -10.20 -24.94 15.20
CA SER A 333 -11.23 -24.70 14.17
C SER A 333 -10.75 -24.97 12.73
N ILE A 334 -9.44 -24.94 12.51
CA ILE A 334 -8.84 -25.23 11.19
C ILE A 334 -7.98 -26.49 11.19
N GLY A 335 -8.07 -27.31 12.24
CA GLY A 335 -7.41 -28.62 12.31
C GLY A 335 -5.90 -28.56 12.55
N ILE A 336 -5.40 -27.46 13.14
CA ILE A 336 -4.00 -27.32 13.56
C ILE A 336 -3.90 -27.66 15.03
#